data_AF-A0A0A0H8U0-F1
#
_entry.id   AF-A0A0A0H8U0-F1
#
_cell.length_a   1.000
_cell.length_b   1.000
_cell.length_c   1.000
_cell.angle_alpha   90.00
_cell.angle_beta   90.00
_cell.angle_gamma   90.00
#
_symmetry.space_group_name_H-M   'P 1'
#
loop_
_entity.id
_entity.type
_entity.pdbx_description
1 polymer ?
#
loop_
_entity_poly.entity_id
_entity_poly.type
_entity_poly.pdbx_seq_one_letter_code
_entity_poly.pdbx_strand_id
1 'polypeptide(L)'
;MRHFIYQDEKSHKFWAVEQQGNELHISWGKVGTKGQSQIKSFSDAAAAEKAELKLIAEKVKKGYVEQAKDNSLQPSQTVTGSLKVADLSTIIQEQPSFVAETRAPDKNTDAVLPWLAKDIAVVFPPEVVHTTLSHRRFPGVPVQQADKLTQLRRLACSVSQRDNKTATFDFSACSLEWQNTVAQAISQIDGLKTTQLPSPVMAVLTALEMKCTRYKVREDVMDQIVQEGGLEYATDVIIHLQQIDIEWDYANNVIIILPSGIAPSYLEQYSRFELRLRKHLSLTEESLWQKCAQKLIAAIPHIPEWRQPLIALLLPEKPEIAHEIAQRLLGQKKLPSLEWLKIVATDEHILASLEKYHEPYAIFDDYYCGAIWSATVLQEQGVAALPRFAPYAASDYCADVLRHINHPFALTLLIRVAGQTKRCHDRMTKAIAAFPHAAMAALTELLGQKEENSWRIMLMTMLISQPALAEQVIPWLSTPAVAVLKSCQQQLTQPSNHASADLLPAVVVSHKR
;
A
#
# COMPACT_ATOMS: atom_id res chain seq x y z
N MET A 1 32.45 11.75 -2.05
CA MET A 1 31.57 12.71 -2.74
C MET A 1 30.89 13.64 -1.75
N ARG A 2 31.27 14.92 -1.77
CA ARG A 2 30.72 16.01 -0.94
C ARG A 2 29.47 16.56 -1.62
N HIS A 3 28.40 16.75 -0.87
CA HIS A 3 27.10 17.17 -1.39
C HIS A 3 26.73 18.54 -0.87
N PHE A 4 26.15 19.37 -1.73
CA PHE A 4 25.75 20.73 -1.40
C PHE A 4 24.34 21.01 -1.92
N ILE A 5 23.54 21.71 -1.13
CA ILE A 5 22.17 22.09 -1.50
C ILE A 5 22.06 23.60 -1.55
N TYR A 6 21.40 24.09 -2.59
CA TYR A 6 20.97 25.48 -2.72
C TYR A 6 19.45 25.54 -2.76
N GLN A 7 18.87 26.37 -1.89
CA GLN A 7 17.43 26.55 -1.79
C GLN A 7 17.07 28.03 -1.68
N ASP A 8 16.20 28.49 -2.57
CA ASP A 8 15.48 29.76 -2.51
C ASP A 8 13.97 29.51 -2.77
N GLU A 9 13.13 30.56 -2.76
CA GLU A 9 11.68 30.45 -2.97
C GLU A 9 11.27 29.81 -4.31
N LYS A 10 12.17 29.78 -5.31
CA LYS A 10 11.91 29.33 -6.69
C LYS A 10 12.82 28.19 -7.15
N SER A 11 13.89 27.88 -6.43
CA SER A 11 14.97 26.96 -6.81
C SER A 11 15.33 26.03 -5.66
N HIS A 12 15.35 24.71 -5.93
CA HIS A 12 15.89 23.70 -5.02
C HIS A 12 16.84 22.80 -5.81
N LYS A 13 18.15 23.04 -5.69
CA LYS A 13 19.18 22.46 -6.55
C LYS A 13 20.25 21.76 -5.71
N PHE A 14 20.74 20.63 -6.21
CA PHE A 14 21.91 19.96 -5.65
C PHE A 14 23.13 20.22 -6.53
N TRP A 15 24.29 20.21 -5.89
CA TRP A 15 25.59 20.17 -6.52
C TRP A 15 26.49 19.26 -5.68
N ALA A 16 27.21 18.34 -6.31
CA ALA A 16 28.10 17.43 -5.61
C ALA A 16 29.41 17.28 -6.37
N VAL A 17 30.50 17.08 -5.63
CA VAL A 17 31.85 16.92 -6.17
C VAL A 17 32.60 15.80 -5.44
N GLU A 18 33.39 15.04 -6.19
CA GLU A 18 34.31 14.05 -5.67
C GLU A 18 35.60 14.03 -6.48
N GLN A 19 36.74 14.02 -5.81
CA GLN A 19 38.01 13.71 -6.44
C GLN A 19 38.27 12.20 -6.46
N GLN A 20 38.62 11.68 -7.64
CA GLN A 20 39.12 10.32 -7.84
C GLN A 20 40.47 10.40 -8.56
N GLY A 21 41.58 10.28 -7.81
CA GLY A 21 42.93 10.44 -8.36
C GLY A 21 43.16 11.86 -8.91
N ASN A 22 43.42 11.98 -10.21
CA ASN A 22 43.58 13.25 -10.92
C ASN A 22 42.28 13.75 -11.61
N GLU A 23 41.13 13.13 -11.33
CA GLU A 23 39.85 13.50 -11.92
C GLU A 23 38.87 14.06 -10.88
N LEU A 24 38.07 15.05 -11.29
CA LEU A 24 36.94 15.57 -10.52
C LEU A 24 35.62 15.15 -11.16
N HIS A 25 34.82 14.43 -10.38
CA HIS A 25 33.47 14.00 -10.73
C HIS A 25 32.47 14.98 -10.13
N ILE A 26 31.82 15.77 -10.98
CA ILE A 26 30.89 16.83 -10.59
C ILE A 26 29.49 16.44 -11.05
N SER A 27 28.48 16.61 -10.19
CA SER A 27 27.07 16.43 -10.56
C SER A 27 26.19 17.57 -10.05
N TRP A 28 25.16 17.94 -10.80
CA TRP A 28 24.23 18.99 -10.41
C TRP A 28 22.85 18.85 -11.02
N GLY A 29 21.82 19.38 -10.37
CA GLY A 29 20.47 19.33 -10.90
C GLY A 29 19.44 19.85 -9.91
N LYS A 30 18.15 19.68 -10.24
CA LYS A 30 17.08 19.90 -9.26
C LYS A 30 17.05 18.73 -8.28
N VAL A 31 16.90 19.00 -7.00
CA VAL A 31 16.84 17.96 -5.95
C VAL A 31 15.67 17.02 -6.27
N GLY A 32 15.92 15.71 -6.26
CA GLY A 32 14.95 14.66 -6.63
C GLY A 32 14.93 14.29 -8.12
N THR A 33 15.85 14.81 -8.94
CA THR A 33 16.05 14.39 -10.34
C THR A 33 17.43 13.75 -10.52
N LYS A 34 17.65 13.02 -11.62
CA LYS A 34 18.97 12.43 -11.94
C LYS A 34 20.07 13.48 -12.18
N GLY A 35 19.71 14.72 -12.50
CA GLY A 35 20.67 15.81 -12.76
C GLY A 35 21.54 15.60 -13.99
N GLN A 36 22.63 16.35 -14.08
CA GLN A 36 23.70 16.27 -15.06
C GLN A 36 25.02 15.97 -14.34
N SER A 37 25.94 15.28 -15.02
CA SER A 37 27.26 14.94 -14.49
C SER A 37 28.36 15.28 -15.48
N GLN A 38 29.53 15.68 -14.96
CA GLN A 38 30.72 16.00 -15.73
C GLN A 38 31.96 15.49 -15.01
N ILE A 39 32.89 14.91 -15.77
CA ILE A 39 34.21 14.50 -15.29
C ILE A 39 35.24 15.49 -15.85
N LYS A 40 36.18 15.92 -15.01
CA LYS A 40 37.26 16.84 -15.40
C LYS A 40 38.61 16.31 -14.92
N SER A 41 39.48 15.96 -15.85
CA SER A 41 40.82 15.43 -15.57
C SER A 41 41.86 16.55 -15.46
N PHE A 42 42.84 16.37 -14.57
CA PHE A 42 43.95 17.31 -14.30
C PHE A 42 45.31 16.61 -14.46
N SER A 43 46.39 17.39 -14.47
CA SER A 43 47.77 16.87 -14.64
C SER A 43 48.19 15.91 -13.55
N ASP A 44 47.70 16.13 -12.33
CA ASP A 44 48.03 15.36 -11.14
C ASP A 44 46.94 15.53 -10.06
N ALA A 45 47.02 14.73 -9.00
CA ALA A 45 46.06 14.75 -7.91
C ALA A 45 46.06 16.06 -7.11
N ALA A 46 47.21 16.75 -6.99
CA ALA A 46 47.30 18.00 -6.24
C ALA A 46 46.61 19.15 -7.00
N ALA A 47 46.69 19.15 -8.33
CA ALA A 47 45.97 20.08 -9.20
C ALA A 47 44.46 19.85 -9.14
N ALA A 48 44.00 18.60 -9.07
CA ALA A 48 42.59 18.26 -8.89
C ALA A 48 42.06 18.72 -7.53
N GLU A 49 42.81 18.51 -6.44
CA GLU A 49 42.43 18.94 -5.08
C GLU A 49 42.28 20.46 -4.99
N LYS A 50 43.26 21.20 -5.53
CA LYS A 50 43.20 22.68 -5.57
C LYS A 50 42.00 23.19 -6.38
N ALA A 51 41.63 22.48 -7.45
CA ALA A 51 40.45 22.81 -8.26
C ALA A 51 39.14 22.48 -7.55
N GLU A 52 39.08 21.36 -6.80
CA GLU A 52 37.92 20.97 -5.98
C GLU A 52 37.62 22.04 -4.92
N LEU A 53 38.64 22.41 -4.13
CA LEU A 53 38.51 23.43 -3.08
C LEU A 53 38.04 24.78 -3.64
N LYS A 54 38.54 25.16 -4.82
CA LYS A 54 38.11 26.41 -5.50
C LYS A 54 36.63 26.35 -5.90
N LEU A 55 36.17 25.24 -6.45
CA LEU A 55 34.76 25.07 -6.83
C LEU A 55 33.84 25.07 -5.61
N ILE A 56 34.26 24.44 -4.52
CA ILE A 56 33.52 24.43 -3.26
C ILE A 56 33.39 25.85 -2.71
N ALA A 57 34.50 26.60 -2.63
CA ALA A 57 34.48 27.98 -2.16
C ALA A 57 33.56 28.88 -3.01
N GLU A 58 33.53 28.68 -4.34
CA GLU A 58 32.64 29.41 -5.24
C GLU A 58 31.16 29.05 -4.99
N LYS A 59 30.84 27.77 -4.78
CA LYS A 59 29.47 27.31 -4.53
C LYS A 59 28.96 27.77 -3.16
N VAL A 60 29.79 27.67 -2.13
CA VAL A 60 29.47 28.18 -0.79
C VAL A 60 29.21 29.69 -0.82
N LYS A 61 30.03 30.47 -1.53
CA LYS A 61 29.80 31.91 -1.73
C LYS A 61 28.47 32.21 -2.45
N LYS A 62 28.00 31.30 -3.31
CA LYS A 62 26.71 31.39 -4.01
C LYS A 62 25.53 30.89 -3.16
N GLY A 63 25.75 30.59 -1.87
CA GLY A 63 24.71 30.16 -0.93
C GLY A 63 24.44 28.66 -0.91
N TYR A 64 25.31 27.83 -1.52
CA TYR A 64 25.22 26.38 -1.38
C TYR A 64 25.74 25.94 -0.01
N VAL A 65 24.93 25.18 0.72
CA VAL A 65 25.29 24.67 2.04
C VAL A 65 25.73 23.22 1.92
N GLU A 66 26.90 22.90 2.48
CA GLU A 66 27.43 21.54 2.49
C GLU A 66 26.62 20.64 3.43
N GLN A 67 26.27 19.46 2.94
CA GLN A 67 25.64 18.39 3.71
C GLN A 67 26.75 17.44 4.17
N ALA A 68 27.06 17.45 5.47
CA ALA A 68 28.02 16.51 6.05
C ALA A 68 27.48 15.09 5.95
N LYS A 69 28.32 14.14 5.53
CA LYS A 69 28.00 12.71 5.61
C LYS A 69 28.14 12.28 7.07
N ASP A 70 27.01 12.11 7.76
CA ASP A 70 26.98 11.32 8.97
C ASP A 70 26.45 9.92 8.64
N ASN A 71 27.26 8.91 8.99
CA ASN A 71 27.08 7.51 8.63
C ASN A 71 26.39 6.76 9.78
N SER A 72 25.34 7.36 10.36
CA SER A 72 24.48 6.76 11.37
C SER A 72 23.02 6.99 11.00
N LEU A 73 22.39 5.94 10.47
CA LEU A 73 20.95 5.89 10.28
C LEU A 73 20.27 5.68 11.65
N GLN A 74 20.12 6.78 12.40
CA GLN A 74 19.03 6.94 13.37
C GLN A 74 18.32 8.26 13.06
N PRO A 75 16.99 8.26 12.90
CA PRO A 75 16.22 9.48 12.68
C PRO A 75 15.94 10.16 14.03
N SER A 76 16.40 11.39 14.24
CA SER A 76 15.66 12.32 15.11
C SER A 76 15.96 13.80 14.86
N GLN A 77 14.85 14.50 14.56
CA GLN A 77 14.41 15.81 15.09
C GLN A 77 15.27 17.03 14.72
N THR A 78 14.74 18.08 14.09
CA THR A 78 13.60 18.95 14.49
C THR A 78 13.05 19.64 13.22
N VAL A 79 11.76 19.92 13.04
CA VAL A 79 10.75 20.44 13.96
C VAL A 79 9.49 19.58 13.88
N THR A 80 9.43 18.59 14.76
CA THR A 80 8.20 17.96 15.21
C THR A 80 7.62 18.88 16.29
N GLY A 81 6.59 19.65 15.95
CA GLY A 81 5.55 19.92 16.93
C GLY A 81 4.90 18.56 17.23
N SER A 82 5.43 17.90 18.25
CA SER A 82 5.04 16.54 18.65
C SER A 82 3.58 16.54 19.10
N LEU A 83 2.70 16.08 18.22
CA LEU A 83 1.49 15.38 18.64
C LEU A 83 1.97 14.01 19.13
N LYS A 84 1.81 13.74 20.42
CA LYS A 84 2.29 12.51 21.07
C LYS A 84 1.46 11.33 20.57
N VAL A 85 1.94 10.11 20.78
CA VAL A 85 1.21 8.85 20.53
C VAL A 85 -0.21 8.84 21.15
N ALA A 86 -0.43 9.65 22.19
CA ALA A 86 -1.75 9.96 22.75
C ALA A 86 -2.70 10.58 21.71
N ASP A 87 -2.25 11.45 20.80
CA ASP A 87 -3.10 12.15 19.83
C ASP A 87 -3.57 11.23 18.68
N LEU A 88 -2.78 10.23 18.28
CA LEU A 88 -3.18 9.21 17.28
C LEU A 88 -4.04 8.09 17.86
N SER A 89 -3.79 7.71 19.12
CA SER A 89 -4.68 6.80 19.85
C SER A 89 -6.00 7.48 20.25
N THR A 90 -5.98 8.80 20.48
CA THR A 90 -7.19 9.65 20.59
C THR A 90 -7.92 9.75 19.24
N ILE A 91 -7.22 9.81 18.10
CA ILE A 91 -7.84 9.75 16.76
C ILE A 91 -8.63 8.43 16.52
N ILE A 92 -8.28 7.33 17.20
CA ILE A 92 -8.98 6.03 17.13
C ILE A 92 -10.05 5.91 18.23
N GLN A 93 -9.80 6.41 19.46
CA GLN A 93 -10.76 6.41 20.58
C GLN A 93 -11.87 7.47 20.44
N GLU A 94 -11.62 8.58 19.74
CA GLU A 94 -12.61 9.60 19.36
C GLU A 94 -13.25 9.32 17.98
N GLN A 95 -13.17 8.08 17.45
CA GLN A 95 -13.97 7.71 16.28
C GLN A 95 -15.38 7.34 16.74
N PRO A 96 -16.40 8.19 16.57
CA PRO A 96 -17.75 7.69 16.49
C PRO A 96 -17.84 6.87 15.20
N SER A 97 -18.50 5.73 15.30
CA SER A 97 -19.24 5.13 14.20
C SER A 97 -19.91 6.26 13.41
N PHE A 98 -19.66 6.34 12.10
CA PHE A 98 -20.39 7.29 11.26
C PHE A 98 -21.88 6.87 11.30
N VAL A 99 -22.64 7.45 12.23
CA VAL A 99 -24.04 7.08 12.55
C VAL A 99 -25.01 7.50 11.43
N ALA A 100 -24.51 8.09 10.34
CA ALA A 100 -25.33 8.47 9.21
C ALA A 100 -25.97 7.27 8.51
N GLU A 101 -25.32 6.09 8.52
CA GLU A 101 -25.82 4.91 7.79
C GLU A 101 -26.95 4.16 8.54
N THR A 102 -27.07 4.33 9.86
CA THR A 102 -28.19 3.77 10.65
C THR A 102 -29.39 4.71 10.71
N ARG A 103 -29.24 5.95 10.21
CA ARG A 103 -30.34 6.90 10.06
C ARG A 103 -31.03 6.62 8.73
N ALA A 104 -32.15 5.90 8.78
CA ALA A 104 -33.13 6.00 7.70
C ALA A 104 -33.60 7.46 7.63
N PRO A 105 -33.89 8.00 6.42
CA PRO A 105 -34.63 9.26 6.35
C PRO A 105 -35.91 9.10 7.18
N ASP A 106 -36.37 10.17 7.83
CA ASP A 106 -37.67 10.15 8.48
C ASP A 106 -38.67 9.48 7.53
N LYS A 107 -39.49 8.55 8.05
CA LYS A 107 -40.30 7.55 7.31
C LYS A 107 -41.24 8.08 6.20
N ASN A 108 -41.20 9.38 5.92
CA ASN A 108 -41.94 10.10 4.88
C ASN A 108 -41.06 10.64 3.74
N THR A 109 -39.82 10.17 3.57
CA THR A 109 -38.91 10.69 2.53
C THR A 109 -38.35 9.54 1.67
N ASP A 110 -38.67 9.53 0.37
CA ASP A 110 -38.07 8.66 -0.68
C ASP A 110 -36.58 9.05 -0.96
N ALA A 111 -35.85 9.50 0.06
CA ALA A 111 -34.52 10.06 -0.09
C ALA A 111 -33.48 8.94 -0.31
N VAL A 112 -32.80 9.00 -1.45
CA VAL A 112 -31.71 8.09 -1.81
C VAL A 112 -30.40 8.59 -1.18
N LEU A 113 -29.62 7.69 -0.59
CA LEU A 113 -28.32 8.01 0.00
C LEU A 113 -27.37 8.60 -1.08
N PRO A 114 -26.79 9.80 -0.91
CA PRO A 114 -25.96 10.43 -1.95
C PRO A 114 -24.59 9.80 -2.18
N TRP A 115 -24.20 8.85 -1.34
CA TRP A 115 -22.90 8.19 -1.35
C TRP A 115 -23.05 6.67 -1.21
N LEU A 116 -21.93 5.96 -1.36
CA LEU A 116 -21.89 4.50 -1.29
C LEU A 116 -22.40 4.01 0.07
N ALA A 117 -23.42 3.16 0.08
CA ALA A 117 -23.88 2.49 1.29
C ALA A 117 -22.97 1.30 1.64
N LYS A 118 -22.97 0.92 2.91
CA LYS A 118 -22.22 -0.24 3.46
C LYS A 118 -22.27 -1.51 2.61
N ASP A 119 -23.43 -1.82 2.05
CA ASP A 119 -23.68 -3.08 1.35
C ASP A 119 -23.39 -3.02 -0.16
N ILE A 120 -22.98 -1.85 -0.67
CA ILE A 120 -22.66 -1.68 -2.08
C ILE A 120 -21.19 -2.02 -2.32
N ALA A 121 -20.95 -2.90 -3.30
CA ALA A 121 -19.60 -3.27 -3.72
C ALA A 121 -18.86 -2.05 -4.31
N VAL A 122 -17.62 -1.84 -3.87
CA VAL A 122 -16.75 -0.82 -4.44
C VAL A 122 -16.11 -1.37 -5.71
N VAL A 123 -16.31 -0.68 -6.84
CA VAL A 123 -15.72 -1.04 -8.13
C VAL A 123 -14.74 0.06 -8.53
N PHE A 124 -13.49 -0.34 -8.80
CA PHE A 124 -12.45 0.57 -9.26
C PHE A 124 -12.27 0.46 -10.78
N PRO A 125 -12.14 1.58 -11.49
CA PRO A 125 -11.79 1.53 -12.90
C PRO A 125 -10.28 1.22 -13.04
N PRO A 126 -9.83 0.61 -14.17
CA PRO A 126 -8.46 0.13 -14.34
C PRO A 126 -7.37 1.21 -14.21
N GLU A 127 -7.74 2.48 -14.46
CA GLU A 127 -6.87 3.64 -14.32
C GLU A 127 -6.51 3.94 -12.86
N VAL A 128 -7.32 3.46 -11.91
CA VAL A 128 -7.12 3.65 -10.47
C VAL A 128 -6.32 2.48 -9.92
N VAL A 129 -6.79 1.26 -10.15
CA VAL A 129 -6.04 0.05 -9.84
C VAL A 129 -6.25 -0.95 -10.97
N HIS A 130 -5.16 -1.38 -11.59
CA HIS A 130 -5.19 -2.30 -12.74
C HIS A 130 -5.62 -3.72 -12.38
N THR A 131 -5.52 -4.12 -11.10
CA THR A 131 -5.95 -5.45 -10.61
C THR A 131 -6.26 -5.43 -9.11
N THR A 132 -7.23 -6.24 -8.69
CA THR A 132 -7.45 -6.65 -7.30
C THR A 132 -7.15 -8.14 -7.16
N LEU A 133 -6.99 -8.63 -5.93
CA LEU A 133 -7.03 -10.09 -5.70
C LEU A 133 -8.43 -10.62 -5.98
N SER A 134 -8.51 -11.87 -6.44
CA SER A 134 -9.80 -12.47 -6.80
C SER A 134 -10.54 -13.00 -5.58
N HIS A 135 -11.87 -12.96 -5.64
CA HIS A 135 -12.78 -13.51 -4.64
C HIS A 135 -13.90 -14.23 -5.39
N ARG A 136 -14.49 -15.28 -4.85
CA ARG A 136 -15.65 -15.97 -5.44
C ARG A 136 -16.84 -15.07 -5.80
N ARG A 137 -17.03 -13.91 -5.12
CA ARG A 137 -18.06 -12.92 -5.48
C ARG A 137 -17.64 -12.05 -6.67
N PHE A 138 -16.33 -11.88 -6.85
CA PHE A 138 -15.70 -11.04 -7.87
C PHE A 138 -14.53 -11.80 -8.50
N PRO A 139 -14.79 -12.91 -9.19
CA PRO A 139 -13.72 -13.83 -9.58
C PRO A 139 -12.85 -13.26 -10.70
N GLY A 140 -13.27 -12.17 -11.35
CA GLY A 140 -12.56 -11.52 -12.46
C GLY A 140 -12.55 -12.37 -13.72
N VAL A 141 -11.62 -12.07 -14.64
CA VAL A 141 -11.52 -12.75 -15.95
C VAL A 141 -11.08 -14.21 -15.78
N PRO A 142 -11.67 -15.19 -16.47
CA PRO A 142 -11.21 -16.58 -16.44
C PRO A 142 -9.72 -16.73 -16.78
N VAL A 143 -9.07 -17.75 -16.21
CA VAL A 143 -7.68 -18.08 -16.55
C VAL A 143 -7.66 -18.68 -17.95
N GLN A 144 -6.85 -18.09 -18.85
CA GLN A 144 -6.67 -18.61 -20.19
C GLN A 144 -5.87 -19.92 -20.13
N GLN A 145 -6.36 -20.94 -20.83
CA GLN A 145 -5.63 -22.20 -20.96
C GLN A 145 -4.41 -21.98 -21.87
N ALA A 146 -3.27 -22.52 -21.45
CA ALA A 146 -2.06 -22.42 -22.27
C ALA A 146 -2.11 -23.47 -23.39
N ASP A 147 -1.93 -23.02 -24.64
CA ASP A 147 -1.83 -23.91 -25.82
C ASP A 147 -0.57 -24.79 -25.76
N LYS A 148 0.48 -24.33 -25.07
CA LYS A 148 1.77 -25.02 -24.92
C LYS A 148 2.23 -25.01 -23.47
N LEU A 149 2.36 -26.21 -22.90
CA LEU A 149 2.74 -26.43 -21.51
C LEU A 149 4.27 -26.40 -21.31
N THR A 150 4.89 -25.26 -21.65
CA THR A 150 6.35 -25.10 -21.62
C THR A 150 6.88 -24.48 -20.34
N GLN A 151 6.03 -23.84 -19.54
CA GLN A 151 6.48 -23.08 -18.36
C GLN A 151 6.86 -24.00 -17.22
N LEU A 152 6.07 -25.06 -17.00
CA LEU A 152 6.39 -26.10 -16.05
C LEU A 152 7.71 -26.80 -16.41
N ARG A 153 7.91 -27.11 -17.69
CA ARG A 153 9.14 -27.78 -18.17
C ARG A 153 10.40 -26.95 -17.90
N ARG A 154 10.30 -25.62 -18.01
CA ARG A 154 11.40 -24.67 -17.79
C ARG A 154 11.60 -24.30 -16.32
N LEU A 155 10.73 -24.74 -15.42
CA LEU A 155 10.80 -24.42 -13.99
C LEU A 155 12.17 -24.79 -13.43
N ALA A 156 12.82 -23.86 -12.73
CA ALA A 156 14.14 -24.01 -12.11
C ALA A 156 15.31 -24.36 -13.05
N CYS A 157 15.12 -24.53 -14.37
CA CYS A 157 16.20 -24.95 -15.29
C CYS A 157 17.41 -23.99 -15.29
N SER A 158 17.21 -22.70 -15.00
CA SER A 158 18.32 -21.73 -14.93
C SER A 158 19.05 -21.73 -13.58
N VAL A 159 18.62 -22.54 -12.60
CA VAL A 159 19.18 -22.56 -11.25
C VAL A 159 20.47 -23.39 -11.20
N SER A 160 20.57 -24.45 -12.02
CA SER A 160 21.75 -25.31 -12.08
C SER A 160 22.99 -24.59 -12.62
N GLN A 161 22.81 -23.60 -13.51
CA GLN A 161 23.88 -22.83 -14.12
C GLN A 161 23.59 -21.32 -14.09
N ARG A 162 24.18 -20.62 -13.12
CA ARG A 162 24.13 -19.16 -13.06
C ARG A 162 25.55 -18.60 -13.04
N ASP A 163 25.77 -17.55 -13.83
CA ASP A 163 27.08 -16.90 -14.01
C ASP A 163 28.20 -17.85 -14.45
N ASN A 164 27.85 -18.83 -15.30
CA ASN A 164 28.73 -19.89 -15.82
C ASN A 164 29.37 -20.78 -14.73
N LYS A 165 28.79 -20.81 -13.53
CA LYS A 165 29.19 -21.70 -12.43
C LYS A 165 28.03 -22.62 -12.06
N THR A 166 28.36 -23.89 -11.84
CA THR A 166 27.42 -24.86 -11.28
C THR A 166 27.10 -24.47 -9.84
N ALA A 167 25.81 -24.30 -9.53
CA ALA A 167 25.38 -24.07 -8.17
C ALA A 167 25.57 -25.35 -7.33
N THR A 168 25.96 -25.17 -6.08
CA THR A 168 25.96 -26.27 -5.09
C THR A 168 24.76 -26.11 -4.17
N PHE A 169 24.27 -27.22 -3.62
CA PHE A 169 23.07 -27.24 -2.79
C PHE A 169 23.41 -27.76 -1.40
N ASP A 170 23.05 -27.01 -0.37
CA ASP A 170 23.07 -27.46 1.02
C ASP A 170 21.63 -27.57 1.52
N PHE A 171 21.27 -28.73 2.03
CA PHE A 171 19.97 -29.01 2.63
C PHE A 171 20.13 -29.89 3.87
N SER A 172 21.33 -29.90 4.46
CA SER A 172 21.67 -30.72 5.63
C SER A 172 20.85 -30.35 6.88
N ALA A 173 20.38 -29.11 6.97
CA ALA A 173 19.50 -28.63 8.04
C ALA A 173 18.04 -29.15 7.94
N CYS A 174 17.64 -29.72 6.79
CA CYS A 174 16.31 -30.29 6.61
C CYS A 174 16.19 -31.66 7.27
N SER A 175 14.96 -32.07 7.60
CA SER A 175 14.67 -33.46 8.02
C SER A 175 14.99 -34.47 6.91
N LEU A 176 15.23 -35.74 7.25
CA LEU A 176 15.58 -36.79 6.27
C LEU A 176 14.56 -36.91 5.12
N GLU A 177 13.27 -36.78 5.42
CA GLU A 177 12.20 -36.77 4.41
C GLU A 177 12.36 -35.61 3.41
N TRP A 178 12.63 -34.41 3.93
CA TRP A 178 12.88 -33.23 3.11
C TRP A 178 14.22 -33.30 2.37
N GLN A 179 15.25 -33.90 2.94
CA GLN A 179 16.53 -34.14 2.24
C GLN A 179 16.31 -35.03 1.00
N ASN A 180 15.53 -36.11 1.13
CA ASN A 180 15.18 -36.99 0.01
C ASN A 180 14.36 -36.25 -1.06
N THR A 181 13.37 -35.47 -0.63
CA THR A 181 12.54 -34.63 -1.51
C THR A 181 13.38 -33.63 -2.29
N VAL A 182 14.28 -32.92 -1.61
CA VAL A 182 15.16 -31.91 -2.20
C VAL A 182 16.14 -32.56 -3.17
N ALA A 183 16.74 -33.70 -2.81
CA ALA A 183 17.61 -34.45 -3.72
C ALA A 183 16.86 -34.89 -4.99
N GLN A 184 15.61 -35.36 -4.85
CA GLN A 184 14.76 -35.68 -5.99
C GLN A 184 14.48 -34.44 -6.84
N ALA A 185 14.12 -33.30 -6.24
CA ALA A 185 13.89 -32.05 -6.96
C ALA A 185 15.12 -31.59 -7.75
N ILE A 186 16.30 -31.62 -7.13
CA ILE A 186 17.57 -31.25 -7.76
C ILE A 186 17.85 -32.14 -8.98
N SER A 187 17.62 -33.46 -8.86
CA SER A 187 17.80 -34.40 -9.98
C SER A 187 16.88 -34.11 -11.18
N GLN A 188 15.77 -33.41 -10.96
CA GLN A 188 14.77 -33.07 -11.99
C GLN A 188 14.98 -31.66 -12.58
N ILE A 189 15.91 -30.85 -12.07
CA ILE A 189 16.11 -29.45 -12.53
C ILE A 189 16.33 -29.36 -14.04
N ASP A 190 17.12 -30.26 -14.61
CA ASP A 190 17.39 -30.29 -16.06
C ASP A 190 16.49 -31.30 -16.81
N GLY A 191 15.60 -31.98 -16.07
CA GLY A 191 14.66 -32.98 -16.58
C GLY A 191 13.31 -32.42 -16.99
N LEU A 192 12.49 -33.29 -17.59
CA LEU A 192 11.10 -32.99 -17.95
C LEU A 192 10.23 -32.95 -16.69
N LYS A 193 9.72 -31.77 -16.35
CA LYS A 193 8.85 -31.56 -15.19
C LYS A 193 7.38 -31.69 -15.62
N THR A 194 6.64 -32.51 -14.88
CA THR A 194 5.22 -32.76 -15.06
C THR A 194 4.54 -32.81 -13.70
N THR A 195 3.21 -32.69 -13.66
CA THR A 195 2.42 -32.81 -12.43
C THR A 195 2.30 -34.23 -11.88
N GLN A 196 2.97 -35.22 -12.50
CA GLN A 196 3.16 -36.55 -11.93
C GLN A 196 4.22 -36.57 -10.82
N LEU A 197 5.05 -35.52 -10.72
CA LEU A 197 5.98 -35.37 -9.59
C LEU A 197 5.21 -35.20 -8.27
N PRO A 198 5.73 -35.71 -7.14
CA PRO A 198 5.13 -35.43 -5.84
C PRO A 198 5.03 -33.92 -5.58
N SER A 199 3.94 -33.46 -4.96
CA SER A 199 3.74 -32.05 -4.62
C SER A 199 4.90 -31.41 -3.82
N PRO A 200 5.57 -32.08 -2.85
CA PRO A 200 6.73 -31.48 -2.18
C PRO A 200 7.92 -31.28 -3.12
N VAL A 201 8.12 -32.16 -4.11
CA VAL A 201 9.17 -32.01 -5.13
C VAL A 201 8.88 -30.80 -6.03
N MET A 202 7.62 -30.64 -6.45
CA MET A 202 7.17 -29.48 -7.21
C MET A 202 7.29 -28.18 -6.41
N ALA A 203 7.03 -28.21 -5.10
CA ALA A 203 7.21 -27.08 -4.21
C ALA A 203 8.68 -26.64 -4.14
N VAL A 204 9.63 -27.57 -4.00
CA VAL A 204 11.08 -27.24 -4.02
C VAL A 204 11.49 -26.62 -5.36
N LEU A 205 11.07 -27.20 -6.49
CA LEU A 205 11.36 -26.65 -7.81
C LEU A 205 10.79 -25.23 -7.98
N THR A 206 9.59 -24.99 -7.46
CA THR A 206 8.96 -23.67 -7.51
C THR A 206 9.67 -22.66 -6.60
N ALA A 207 10.04 -23.08 -5.39
CA ALA A 207 10.81 -22.25 -4.47
C ALA A 207 12.15 -21.83 -5.11
N LEU A 208 12.87 -22.78 -5.73
CA LEU A 208 14.13 -22.53 -6.43
C LEU A 208 13.94 -21.51 -7.56
N GLU A 209 12.89 -21.66 -8.37
CA GLU A 209 12.58 -20.69 -9.41
C GLU A 209 12.37 -19.28 -8.82
N MET A 210 11.53 -19.18 -7.79
CA MET A 210 11.12 -17.90 -7.22
C MET A 210 12.25 -17.17 -6.49
N LYS A 211 13.11 -17.92 -5.78
CA LYS A 211 14.16 -17.37 -4.90
C LYS A 211 15.52 -17.29 -5.59
N CYS A 212 15.80 -18.17 -6.54
CA CYS A 212 17.11 -18.28 -7.19
C CYS A 212 17.15 -17.80 -8.64
N THR A 213 16.06 -17.29 -9.21
CA THR A 213 16.05 -16.73 -10.57
C THR A 213 15.67 -15.25 -10.58
N ARG A 214 15.81 -14.61 -11.74
CA ARG A 214 15.38 -13.22 -11.94
C ARG A 214 13.89 -13.11 -12.26
N TYR A 215 13.19 -14.22 -12.47
CA TYR A 215 11.77 -14.22 -12.82
C TYR A 215 10.90 -14.04 -11.58
N LYS A 216 10.50 -12.79 -11.33
CA LYS A 216 9.71 -12.44 -10.13
C LYS A 216 8.20 -12.72 -10.26
N VAL A 217 7.72 -13.02 -11.46
CA VAL A 217 6.29 -13.23 -11.74
C VAL A 217 6.12 -14.53 -12.52
N ARG A 218 5.65 -15.57 -11.83
CA ARG A 218 5.43 -16.92 -12.40
C ARG A 218 3.98 -17.40 -12.21
N GLU A 219 3.01 -16.52 -12.41
CA GLU A 219 1.58 -16.90 -12.39
C GLU A 219 1.26 -17.97 -13.45
N ASP A 220 1.97 -17.91 -14.58
CA ASP A 220 1.91 -18.88 -15.67
C ASP A 220 2.26 -20.30 -15.23
N VAL A 221 3.17 -20.48 -14.26
CA VAL A 221 3.49 -21.79 -13.70
C VAL A 221 2.33 -22.33 -12.89
N MET A 222 1.73 -21.50 -12.02
CA MET A 222 0.56 -21.91 -11.25
C MET A 222 -0.58 -22.31 -12.19
N ASP A 223 -0.83 -21.51 -13.23
CA ASP A 223 -1.84 -21.80 -14.24
C ASP A 223 -1.60 -23.16 -14.92
N GLN A 224 -0.34 -23.49 -15.27
CA GLN A 224 0.00 -24.79 -15.85
C GLN A 224 -0.07 -25.94 -14.85
N ILE A 225 0.32 -25.74 -13.59
CA ILE A 225 0.18 -26.76 -12.54
C ILE A 225 -1.30 -27.12 -12.36
N VAL A 226 -2.19 -26.14 -12.34
CA VAL A 226 -3.65 -26.38 -12.25
C VAL A 226 -4.17 -27.04 -13.53
N GLN A 227 -3.74 -26.60 -14.70
CA GLN A 227 -4.17 -27.15 -15.99
C GLN A 227 -3.76 -28.63 -16.16
N GLU A 228 -2.54 -29.02 -15.74
CA GLU A 228 -2.04 -30.40 -15.88
C GLU A 228 -2.39 -31.31 -14.68
N GLY A 229 -2.29 -30.80 -13.45
CA GLY A 229 -2.38 -31.58 -12.22
C GLY A 229 -3.67 -31.41 -11.44
N GLY A 230 -4.50 -30.45 -11.84
CA GLY A 230 -5.71 -30.08 -11.13
C GLY A 230 -5.45 -29.18 -9.91
N LEU A 231 -6.53 -28.55 -9.45
CA LEU A 231 -6.48 -27.56 -8.37
C LEU A 231 -6.11 -28.18 -7.01
N GLU A 232 -6.52 -29.42 -6.74
CA GLU A 232 -6.15 -30.10 -5.48
C GLU A 232 -4.64 -30.32 -5.38
N TYR A 233 -3.99 -30.72 -6.47
CA TYR A 233 -2.54 -30.88 -6.52
C TYR A 233 -1.82 -29.54 -6.35
N ALA A 234 -2.27 -28.48 -7.04
CA ALA A 234 -1.72 -27.13 -6.88
C ALA A 234 -1.85 -26.62 -5.42
N THR A 235 -2.96 -26.97 -4.75
CA THR A 235 -3.18 -26.67 -3.33
C THR A 235 -2.14 -27.38 -2.46
N ASP A 236 -1.89 -28.67 -2.72
CA ASP A 236 -0.86 -29.42 -2.00
C ASP A 236 0.54 -28.82 -2.24
N VAL A 237 0.86 -28.36 -3.45
CA VAL A 237 2.13 -27.68 -3.75
C VAL A 237 2.31 -26.43 -2.88
N ILE A 238 1.27 -25.60 -2.74
CA ILE A 238 1.32 -24.40 -1.88
C ILE A 238 1.52 -24.75 -0.41
N ILE A 239 0.83 -25.79 0.09
CA ILE A 239 1.00 -26.26 1.48
C ILE A 239 2.45 -26.68 1.74
N HIS A 240 3.03 -27.48 0.85
CA HIS A 240 4.42 -27.93 0.98
C HIS A 240 5.42 -26.76 0.81
N LEU A 241 5.11 -25.77 -0.02
CA LEU A 241 5.94 -24.57 -0.19
C LEU A 241 6.09 -23.79 1.13
N GLN A 242 5.08 -23.84 2.01
CA GLN A 242 5.16 -23.14 3.30
C GLN A 242 6.09 -23.82 4.32
N GLN A 243 6.62 -25.01 4.02
CA GLN A 243 7.47 -25.81 4.92
C GLN A 243 8.97 -25.61 4.69
N ILE A 244 9.34 -24.95 3.59
CA ILE A 244 10.72 -24.74 3.18
C ILE A 244 11.01 -23.27 2.96
N ASP A 245 12.28 -22.91 3.10
CA ASP A 245 12.81 -21.62 2.69
C ASP A 245 14.12 -21.80 1.93
N ILE A 246 14.52 -20.76 1.19
CA ILE A 246 15.73 -20.78 0.40
C ILE A 246 16.54 -19.52 0.66
N GLU A 247 17.78 -19.72 1.06
CA GLU A 247 18.80 -18.70 1.18
C GLU A 247 19.89 -18.91 0.14
N TRP A 248 20.60 -17.83 -0.20
CA TRP A 248 21.73 -17.90 -1.12
C TRP A 248 22.97 -17.31 -0.50
N ASP A 249 23.98 -18.16 -0.28
CA ASP A 249 25.35 -17.74 -0.06
C ASP A 249 26.03 -17.39 -1.40
N TYR A 250 25.98 -16.11 -1.75
CA TYR A 250 26.59 -15.58 -2.96
C TYR A 250 28.12 -15.70 -2.98
N ALA A 251 28.78 -15.71 -1.82
CA ALA A 251 30.24 -15.77 -1.75
C ALA A 251 30.74 -17.16 -2.15
N ASN A 252 30.05 -18.20 -1.70
CA ASN A 252 30.42 -19.60 -1.97
C ASN A 252 29.65 -20.22 -3.13
N ASN A 253 28.68 -19.50 -3.72
CA ASN A 253 27.77 -20.00 -4.75
C ASN A 253 26.99 -21.26 -4.30
N VAL A 254 26.50 -21.22 -3.06
CA VAL A 254 25.72 -22.28 -2.42
C VAL A 254 24.28 -21.82 -2.27
N ILE A 255 23.34 -22.63 -2.75
CA ILE A 255 21.91 -22.50 -2.48
C ILE A 255 21.58 -23.33 -1.26
N ILE A 256 21.09 -22.68 -0.21
CA ILE A 256 20.81 -23.32 1.07
C ILE A 256 19.29 -23.47 1.19
N ILE A 257 18.83 -24.71 1.37
CA ILE A 257 17.41 -25.04 1.53
C ILE A 257 17.20 -25.41 3.00
N LEU A 258 16.31 -24.67 3.65
CA LEU A 258 16.08 -24.71 5.09
C LEU A 258 14.62 -25.08 5.40
N PRO A 259 14.32 -25.66 6.56
CA PRO A 259 12.96 -25.66 7.07
C PRO A 259 12.52 -24.21 7.36
N SER A 260 11.29 -23.85 7.02
CA SER A 260 10.74 -22.49 7.22
C SER A 260 10.37 -22.17 8.68
N GLY A 261 11.00 -22.82 9.65
CA GLY A 261 10.70 -22.66 11.08
C GLY A 261 11.15 -21.31 11.67
N ILE A 262 12.01 -20.57 10.98
CA ILE A 262 12.54 -19.28 11.42
C ILE A 262 11.81 -18.15 10.70
N ALA A 263 11.21 -17.26 11.47
CA ALA A 263 10.52 -16.09 10.93
C ALA A 263 11.52 -14.98 10.55
N PRO A 264 11.36 -14.31 9.39
CA PRO A 264 12.14 -13.14 9.06
C PRO A 264 11.78 -11.95 9.97
N SER A 265 12.73 -11.01 10.14
CA SER A 265 12.50 -9.78 10.90
C SER A 265 11.72 -8.70 10.13
N TYR A 266 11.55 -8.90 8.82
CA TYR A 266 10.83 -8.01 7.90
C TYR A 266 9.53 -8.64 7.41
N LEU A 267 8.61 -7.82 6.89
CA LEU A 267 7.40 -8.29 6.24
C LEU A 267 7.75 -8.90 4.88
N GLU A 268 7.78 -10.22 4.80
CA GLU A 268 7.96 -10.91 3.53
C GLU A 268 6.71 -10.74 2.65
N GLN A 269 6.96 -10.41 1.38
CA GLN A 269 5.93 -10.29 0.36
C GLN A 269 5.61 -11.66 -0.22
N TYR A 270 4.32 -12.01 -0.26
CA TYR A 270 3.89 -13.21 -0.95
C TYR A 270 4.11 -13.08 -2.45
N SER A 271 4.61 -14.16 -3.05
CA SER A 271 4.85 -14.15 -4.48
C SER A 271 3.55 -14.14 -5.27
N ARG A 272 3.62 -13.63 -6.51
CA ARG A 272 2.49 -13.71 -7.43
C ARG A 272 2.13 -15.16 -7.77
N PHE A 273 3.06 -16.10 -7.68
CA PHE A 273 2.78 -17.54 -7.81
C PHE A 273 1.87 -18.04 -6.69
N GLU A 274 2.20 -17.75 -5.43
CA GLU A 274 1.40 -18.16 -4.27
C GLU A 274 0.01 -17.55 -4.32
N LEU A 275 -0.07 -16.23 -4.52
CA LEU A 275 -1.34 -15.52 -4.60
C LEU A 275 -2.18 -15.93 -5.82
N ARG A 276 -1.56 -16.48 -6.89
CA ARG A 276 -2.29 -16.98 -8.05
C ARG A 276 -3.18 -18.18 -7.71
N LEU A 277 -2.90 -18.96 -6.66
CA LEU A 277 -3.82 -20.03 -6.24
C LEU A 277 -5.20 -19.47 -5.86
N ARG A 278 -5.27 -18.29 -5.23
CA ARG A 278 -6.52 -17.59 -4.89
C ARG A 278 -7.40 -17.35 -6.11
N LYS A 279 -6.79 -17.03 -7.27
CA LYS A 279 -7.49 -16.87 -8.54
C LYS A 279 -8.23 -18.13 -8.95
N HIS A 280 -7.55 -19.27 -8.93
CA HIS A 280 -8.14 -20.56 -9.29
C HIS A 280 -9.22 -21.01 -8.31
N LEU A 281 -9.00 -20.79 -7.00
CA LEU A 281 -10.01 -21.03 -5.96
C LEU A 281 -11.27 -20.16 -6.17
N SER A 282 -11.12 -18.93 -6.64
CA SER A 282 -12.26 -18.04 -6.89
C SER A 282 -13.13 -18.48 -8.07
N LEU A 283 -12.55 -19.18 -9.05
CA LEU A 283 -13.21 -19.55 -10.31
C LEU A 283 -13.82 -20.96 -10.29
N THR A 284 -13.39 -21.81 -9.36
CA THR A 284 -13.80 -23.22 -9.34
C THR A 284 -15.20 -23.43 -8.76
N GLU A 285 -15.80 -24.58 -9.05
CA GLU A 285 -17.09 -25.01 -8.48
C GLU A 285 -17.01 -25.21 -6.96
N GLU A 286 -18.16 -25.11 -6.29
CA GLU A 286 -18.25 -25.15 -4.82
C GLU A 286 -17.68 -26.44 -4.22
N SER A 287 -17.98 -27.60 -4.81
CA SER A 287 -17.46 -28.92 -4.39
C SER A 287 -15.93 -28.96 -4.36
N LEU A 288 -15.29 -28.50 -5.43
CA LEU A 288 -13.83 -28.50 -5.54
C LEU A 288 -13.22 -27.44 -4.62
N TRP A 289 -13.84 -26.26 -4.52
CA TRP A 289 -13.42 -25.21 -3.60
C TRP A 289 -13.39 -25.70 -2.15
N GLN A 290 -14.47 -26.34 -1.69
CA GLN A 290 -14.57 -26.88 -0.33
C GLN A 290 -13.46 -27.90 -0.02
N LYS A 291 -13.12 -28.78 -0.97
CA LYS A 291 -12.01 -29.74 -0.81
C LYS A 291 -10.68 -29.04 -0.64
N CYS A 292 -10.36 -28.08 -1.52
CA CYS A 292 -9.11 -27.32 -1.44
C CYS A 292 -9.04 -26.46 -0.17
N ALA A 293 -10.14 -25.80 0.20
CA ALA A 293 -10.24 -25.02 1.43
C ALA A 293 -10.01 -25.90 2.67
N GLN A 294 -10.62 -27.08 2.72
CA GLN A 294 -10.41 -28.03 3.82
C GLN A 294 -8.96 -28.50 3.93
N LYS A 295 -8.29 -28.77 2.80
CA LYS A 295 -6.86 -29.11 2.78
C LYS A 295 -6.00 -27.98 3.36
N LEU A 296 -6.24 -26.74 2.92
CA LEU A 296 -5.51 -25.56 3.39
C LEU A 296 -5.73 -25.34 4.90
N ILE A 297 -6.98 -25.44 5.38
CA ILE A 297 -7.33 -25.27 6.80
C ILE A 297 -6.69 -26.37 7.64
N ALA A 298 -6.79 -27.64 7.21
CA ALA A 298 -6.19 -28.77 7.92
C ALA A 298 -4.67 -28.68 8.02
N ALA A 299 -4.01 -27.99 7.08
CA ALA A 299 -2.57 -27.79 7.09
C ALA A 299 -2.10 -26.71 8.07
N ILE A 300 -2.96 -25.77 8.50
CA ILE A 300 -2.58 -24.62 9.35
C ILE A 300 -1.76 -25.02 10.58
N PRO A 301 -2.15 -26.04 11.39
CA PRO A 301 -1.38 -26.43 12.58
C PRO A 301 0.03 -26.94 12.28
N HIS A 302 0.27 -27.38 11.05
CA HIS A 302 1.56 -27.90 10.59
C HIS A 302 2.39 -26.84 9.85
N ILE A 303 1.81 -25.69 9.51
CA ILE A 303 2.52 -24.57 8.87
C ILE A 303 3.15 -23.68 9.95
N PRO A 304 4.42 -23.27 9.80
CA PRO A 304 5.04 -22.32 10.74
C PRO A 304 4.18 -21.07 10.92
N GLU A 305 4.04 -20.63 12.17
CA GLU A 305 3.09 -19.58 12.56
C GLU A 305 3.18 -18.31 11.71
N TRP A 306 4.39 -17.91 11.32
CA TRP A 306 4.61 -16.73 10.50
C TRP A 306 4.19 -16.90 9.03
N ARG A 307 4.04 -18.13 8.53
CA ARG A 307 3.55 -18.45 7.17
C ARG A 307 2.03 -18.63 7.12
N GLN A 308 1.38 -18.89 8.25
CA GLN A 308 -0.07 -19.13 8.35
C GLN A 308 -0.95 -18.01 7.76
N PRO A 309 -0.60 -16.70 7.82
CA PRO A 309 -1.41 -15.64 7.21
C PRO A 309 -1.68 -15.79 5.72
N LEU A 310 -0.83 -16.52 4.97
CA LEU A 310 -1.09 -16.83 3.57
C LEU A 310 -2.39 -17.62 3.39
N ILE A 311 -2.66 -18.57 4.29
CA ILE A 311 -3.85 -19.41 4.20
C ILE A 311 -5.13 -18.58 4.31
N ALA A 312 -5.15 -17.61 5.23
CA ALA A 312 -6.25 -16.65 5.33
C ALA A 312 -6.38 -15.81 4.05
N LEU A 313 -5.27 -15.35 3.47
CA LEU A 313 -5.29 -14.60 2.20
C LEU A 313 -5.80 -15.43 1.02
N LEU A 314 -5.57 -16.74 0.98
CA LEU A 314 -6.04 -17.61 -0.10
C LEU A 314 -7.54 -17.92 -0.01
N LEU A 315 -8.15 -17.75 1.17
CA LEU A 315 -9.55 -18.06 1.46
C LEU A 315 -10.29 -16.84 2.04
N PRO A 316 -10.45 -15.74 1.27
CA PRO A 316 -11.13 -14.54 1.77
C PRO A 316 -12.60 -14.77 2.14
N GLU A 317 -13.22 -15.86 1.64
CA GLU A 317 -14.57 -16.27 2.03
C GLU A 317 -14.67 -16.81 3.46
N LYS A 318 -13.53 -17.06 4.11
CA LYS A 318 -13.42 -17.60 5.47
C LYS A 318 -12.62 -16.67 6.39
N PRO A 319 -13.13 -15.45 6.69
CA PRO A 319 -12.41 -14.49 7.53
C PRO A 319 -12.16 -15.00 8.95
N GLU A 320 -12.92 -16.00 9.42
CA GLU A 320 -12.70 -16.68 10.70
C GLU A 320 -11.27 -17.22 10.85
N ILE A 321 -10.65 -17.66 9.75
CA ILE A 321 -9.26 -18.15 9.75
C ILE A 321 -8.30 -17.03 10.17
N ALA A 322 -8.50 -15.82 9.63
CA ALA A 322 -7.69 -14.67 9.99
C ALA A 322 -7.88 -14.30 11.47
N HIS A 323 -9.12 -14.38 11.97
CA HIS A 323 -9.44 -14.10 13.36
C HIS A 323 -8.77 -15.08 14.31
N GLU A 324 -8.86 -16.38 14.04
CA GLU A 324 -8.25 -17.42 14.87
C GLU A 324 -6.72 -17.29 14.92
N ILE A 325 -6.07 -17.04 13.77
CA ILE A 325 -4.62 -16.79 13.71
C ILE A 325 -4.26 -15.55 14.53
N ALA A 326 -5.00 -14.45 14.35
CA ALA A 326 -4.77 -13.21 15.09
C ALA A 326 -4.95 -13.40 16.60
N GLN A 327 -6.03 -14.03 17.05
CA GLN A 327 -6.30 -14.30 18.46
C GLN A 327 -5.21 -15.14 19.12
N ARG A 328 -4.68 -16.14 18.40
CA ARG A 328 -3.65 -17.02 18.92
C ARG A 328 -2.27 -16.37 18.94
N LEU A 329 -1.92 -15.54 17.96
CA LEU A 329 -0.53 -15.08 17.79
C LEU A 329 -0.27 -13.63 18.19
N LEU A 330 -1.29 -12.76 18.19
CA LEU A 330 -1.13 -11.38 18.61
C LEU A 330 -0.75 -11.31 20.10
N GLY A 331 0.26 -10.49 20.41
CA GLY A 331 0.75 -10.29 21.77
C GLY A 331 1.67 -11.39 22.31
N GLN A 332 1.69 -12.59 21.68
CA GLN A 332 2.60 -13.67 22.08
C GLN A 332 3.95 -13.57 21.38
N LYS A 333 3.94 -13.25 20.08
CA LYS A 333 5.14 -13.16 19.24
C LYS A 333 5.05 -11.94 18.33
N LYS A 334 6.17 -11.25 18.13
CA LYS A 334 6.25 -10.18 17.13
C LYS A 334 6.54 -10.79 15.76
N LEU A 335 5.48 -11.17 15.06
CA LEU A 335 5.54 -11.71 13.71
C LEU A 335 5.11 -10.64 12.69
N PRO A 336 6.02 -10.16 11.81
CA PRO A 336 5.70 -9.15 10.80
C PRO A 336 4.50 -9.55 9.93
N SER A 337 4.45 -10.84 9.56
CA SER A 337 3.45 -11.38 8.64
C SER A 337 2.02 -11.31 9.15
N LEU A 338 1.78 -11.10 10.45
CA LEU A 338 0.42 -10.89 10.97
C LEU A 338 -0.23 -9.63 10.38
N GLU A 339 0.55 -8.68 9.85
CA GLU A 339 0.00 -7.50 9.19
C GLU A 339 -0.81 -7.85 7.93
N TRP A 340 -0.52 -8.97 7.26
CA TRP A 340 -1.32 -9.50 6.15
C TRP A 340 -2.77 -9.79 6.52
N LEU A 341 -3.06 -10.09 7.78
CA LEU A 341 -4.42 -10.40 8.25
C LEU A 341 -5.37 -9.20 8.13
N LYS A 342 -4.86 -7.96 8.06
CA LYS A 342 -5.67 -6.74 7.83
C LYS A 342 -6.44 -6.77 6.52
N ILE A 343 -5.99 -7.55 5.53
CA ILE A 343 -6.65 -7.69 4.24
C ILE A 343 -7.95 -8.52 4.35
N VAL A 344 -7.99 -9.50 5.25
CA VAL A 344 -9.07 -10.50 5.29
C VAL A 344 -9.93 -10.39 6.54
N ALA A 345 -9.35 -10.02 7.68
CA ALA A 345 -10.08 -9.92 8.94
C ALA A 345 -11.24 -8.92 8.81
N THR A 346 -12.43 -9.33 9.27
CA THR A 346 -13.64 -8.51 9.33
C THR A 346 -14.06 -8.08 10.74
N ASP A 347 -13.60 -8.76 11.80
CA ASP A 347 -13.98 -8.47 13.19
C ASP A 347 -13.31 -7.19 13.70
N GLU A 348 -14.11 -6.27 14.24
CA GLU A 348 -13.66 -4.94 14.66
C GLU A 348 -12.63 -5.00 15.80
N HIS A 349 -12.77 -5.93 16.75
CA HIS A 349 -11.84 -6.08 17.87
C HIS A 349 -10.49 -6.65 17.42
N ILE A 350 -10.51 -7.61 16.49
CA ILE A 350 -9.31 -8.14 15.86
C ILE A 350 -8.59 -7.07 15.06
N LEU A 351 -9.34 -6.28 14.27
CA LEU A 351 -8.76 -5.19 13.47
C LEU A 351 -8.12 -4.11 14.34
N ALA A 352 -8.80 -3.68 15.41
CA ALA A 352 -8.23 -2.75 16.38
C ALA A 352 -6.95 -3.29 17.05
N SER A 353 -6.83 -4.61 17.20
CA SER A 353 -5.61 -5.25 17.69
C SER A 353 -4.51 -5.30 16.63
N LEU A 354 -4.85 -5.57 15.37
CA LEU A 354 -3.93 -5.58 14.22
C LEU A 354 -3.41 -4.18 13.85
N GLU A 355 -4.18 -3.12 14.09
CA GLU A 355 -3.74 -1.73 13.87
C GLU A 355 -2.44 -1.42 14.61
N LYS A 356 -2.27 -1.97 15.81
CA LYS A 356 -1.05 -1.81 16.62
C LYS A 356 0.20 -2.39 15.96
N TYR A 357 0.06 -3.29 14.98
CA TYR A 357 1.16 -3.90 14.24
C TYR A 357 1.64 -3.10 13.01
N HIS A 358 1.03 -1.94 12.71
CA HIS A 358 1.31 -1.16 11.49
C HIS A 358 2.76 -0.70 11.25
N GLU A 359 3.52 -0.42 12.29
CA GLU A 359 4.91 0.07 12.19
C GLU A 359 5.89 -1.06 12.52
N PRO A 360 6.86 -1.38 11.64
CA PRO A 360 7.35 -0.59 10.48
C PRO A 360 6.86 -1.05 9.09
N TYR A 361 5.91 -1.98 8.96
CA TYR A 361 5.70 -2.67 7.67
C TYR A 361 4.66 -2.02 6.75
N ALA A 362 3.66 -1.37 7.33
CA ALA A 362 2.72 -0.50 6.63
C ALA A 362 2.12 -1.08 5.34
N ILE A 363 1.46 -2.25 5.42
CA ILE A 363 1.05 -3.04 4.23
C ILE A 363 0.29 -2.24 3.15
N PHE A 364 -0.58 -1.31 3.54
CA PHE A 364 -1.36 -0.49 2.61
C PHE A 364 -0.56 0.68 1.98
N ASP A 365 0.66 0.92 2.45
CA ASP A 365 1.61 1.90 1.88
C ASP A 365 2.80 1.23 1.17
N ASP A 366 2.71 -0.06 0.87
CA ASP A 366 3.72 -0.73 0.06
C ASP A 366 3.86 -0.07 -1.33
N TYR A 367 5.10 0.23 -1.72
CA TYR A 367 5.42 0.95 -2.96
C TYR A 367 4.86 0.28 -4.23
N TYR A 368 4.79 -1.04 -4.25
CA TYR A 368 4.43 -1.80 -5.44
C TYR A 368 2.97 -2.22 -5.45
N CYS A 369 2.43 -2.58 -4.28
CA CYS A 369 1.15 -3.26 -4.16
C CYS A 369 0.19 -2.61 -3.15
N GLY A 370 0.59 -1.53 -2.44
CA GLY A 370 -0.26 -0.88 -1.44
C GLY A 370 -1.64 -0.49 -1.98
N ALA A 371 -1.69 0.09 -3.18
CA ALA A 371 -2.96 0.42 -3.86
C ALA A 371 -3.78 -0.84 -4.22
N ILE A 372 -3.13 -1.93 -4.63
CA ILE A 372 -3.78 -3.22 -4.93
C ILE A 372 -4.42 -3.80 -3.66
N TRP A 373 -3.70 -3.75 -2.53
CA TRP A 373 -4.19 -4.24 -1.25
C TRP A 373 -5.37 -3.40 -0.74
N SER A 374 -5.26 -2.07 -0.77
CA SER A 374 -6.37 -1.18 -0.37
C SER A 374 -7.61 -1.38 -1.23
N ALA A 375 -7.46 -1.47 -2.56
CA ALA A 375 -8.57 -1.70 -3.47
C ALA A 375 -9.19 -3.10 -3.31
N THR A 376 -8.36 -4.13 -3.06
CA THR A 376 -8.85 -5.49 -2.78
C THR A 376 -9.76 -5.49 -1.55
N VAL A 377 -9.30 -4.88 -0.46
CA VAL A 377 -10.08 -4.82 0.79
C VAL A 377 -11.39 -4.04 0.59
N LEU A 378 -11.36 -2.91 -0.12
CA LEU A 378 -12.56 -2.10 -0.39
C LEU A 378 -13.54 -2.82 -1.31
N GLN A 379 -13.07 -3.55 -2.32
CA GLN A 379 -13.93 -4.35 -3.20
C GLN A 379 -14.62 -5.48 -2.42
N GLU A 380 -13.90 -6.12 -1.50
CA GLU A 380 -14.40 -7.29 -0.78
C GLU A 380 -15.27 -6.93 0.42
N GLN A 381 -14.95 -5.84 1.11
CA GLN A 381 -15.54 -5.51 2.40
C GLN A 381 -16.29 -4.17 2.39
N GLY A 382 -16.35 -3.52 1.23
CA GLY A 382 -17.06 -2.26 1.05
C GLY A 382 -16.48 -1.12 1.87
N VAL A 383 -17.31 -0.11 2.13
CA VAL A 383 -16.91 1.06 2.93
C VAL A 383 -16.67 0.75 4.41
N ALA A 384 -17.09 -0.43 4.89
CA ALA A 384 -16.82 -0.90 6.25
C ALA A 384 -15.32 -1.08 6.55
N ALA A 385 -14.48 -1.23 5.50
CA ALA A 385 -13.04 -1.30 5.67
C ALA A 385 -12.34 0.06 5.83
N LEU A 386 -13.03 1.17 5.56
CA LEU A 386 -12.41 2.50 5.55
C LEU A 386 -11.62 2.87 6.82
N PRO A 387 -12.08 2.53 8.05
CA PRO A 387 -11.34 2.84 9.27
C PRO A 387 -9.90 2.33 9.28
N ARG A 388 -9.65 1.17 8.65
CA ARG A 388 -8.33 0.51 8.58
C ARG A 388 -7.29 1.34 7.84
N PHE A 389 -7.73 2.26 6.98
CA PHE A 389 -6.86 3.09 6.16
C PHE A 389 -6.46 4.39 6.85
N ALA A 390 -7.01 4.70 8.02
CA ALA A 390 -6.71 5.95 8.73
C ALA A 390 -5.21 6.20 8.96
N PRO A 391 -4.39 5.21 9.36
CA PRO A 391 -2.94 5.40 9.52
C PRO A 391 -2.22 5.72 8.20
N TYR A 392 -2.83 5.40 7.06
CA TYR A 392 -2.25 5.47 5.72
C TYR A 392 -2.83 6.63 4.89
N ALA A 393 -3.70 7.46 5.48
CA ALA A 393 -4.40 8.51 4.74
C ALA A 393 -3.47 9.59 4.16
N ALA A 394 -2.32 9.83 4.78
CA ALA A 394 -1.29 10.76 4.28
C ALA A 394 -0.39 10.14 3.20
N SER A 395 -0.43 8.82 3.06
CA SER A 395 0.49 8.04 2.24
C SER A 395 0.14 8.16 0.75
N ASP A 396 1.10 7.87 -0.14
CA ASP A 396 0.85 8.09 -1.56
C ASP A 396 -0.04 7.01 -2.19
N TYR A 397 0.12 5.76 -1.77
CA TYR A 397 -0.54 4.60 -2.40
C TYR A 397 -1.96 4.41 -1.89
N CYS A 398 -2.14 4.32 -0.57
CA CYS A 398 -3.46 4.13 0.02
C CYS A 398 -4.37 5.34 -0.24
N ALA A 399 -3.84 6.56 -0.07
CA ALA A 399 -4.63 7.78 -0.26
C ALA A 399 -5.06 8.00 -1.72
N ASP A 400 -4.30 7.50 -2.70
CA ASP A 400 -4.73 7.56 -4.11
C ASP A 400 -5.96 6.67 -4.36
N VAL A 401 -6.11 5.56 -3.64
CA VAL A 401 -7.33 4.74 -3.67
C VAL A 401 -8.48 5.45 -2.95
N LEU A 402 -8.22 6.01 -1.75
CA LEU A 402 -9.24 6.68 -0.94
C LEU A 402 -9.91 7.85 -1.68
N ARG A 403 -9.18 8.61 -2.50
CA ARG A 403 -9.74 9.75 -3.26
C ARG A 403 -10.78 9.36 -4.31
N HIS A 404 -10.93 8.08 -4.63
CA HIS A 404 -11.97 7.57 -5.56
C HIS A 404 -13.18 6.99 -4.85
N ILE A 405 -13.22 7.05 -3.51
CA ILE A 405 -14.35 6.51 -2.74
C ILE A 405 -15.36 7.61 -2.49
N ASN A 406 -16.55 7.47 -3.08
CA ASN A 406 -17.70 8.31 -2.77
C ASN A 406 -18.27 7.91 -1.40
N HIS A 407 -17.61 8.32 -0.32
CA HIS A 407 -18.07 8.08 1.05
C HIS A 407 -17.54 9.16 2.01
N PRO A 408 -18.39 9.78 2.87
CA PRO A 408 -17.99 10.86 3.77
C PRO A 408 -16.78 10.51 4.63
N PHE A 409 -16.71 9.29 5.16
CA PHE A 409 -15.57 8.87 5.97
C PHE A 409 -14.24 8.86 5.18
N ALA A 410 -14.24 8.48 3.90
CA ALA A 410 -13.04 8.55 3.07
C ALA A 410 -12.58 10.01 2.87
N LEU A 411 -13.53 10.92 2.65
CA LEU A 411 -13.25 12.36 2.56
C LEU A 411 -12.75 12.91 3.90
N THR A 412 -13.31 12.47 5.03
CA THR A 412 -12.84 12.83 6.37
C THR A 412 -11.36 12.47 6.57
N LEU A 413 -10.95 11.26 6.15
CA LEU A 413 -9.54 10.84 6.22
C LEU A 413 -8.63 11.78 5.41
N LEU A 414 -9.02 12.12 4.18
CA LEU A 414 -8.24 13.00 3.30
C LEU A 414 -8.20 14.45 3.78
N ILE A 415 -9.30 14.98 4.30
CA ILE A 415 -9.39 16.34 4.85
C ILE A 415 -8.46 16.49 6.06
N ARG A 416 -8.45 15.51 6.97
CA ARG A 416 -7.61 15.55 8.19
C ARG A 416 -6.11 15.62 7.89
N VAL A 417 -5.65 15.02 6.78
CA VAL A 417 -4.23 15.00 6.40
C VAL A 417 -3.85 16.06 5.36
N ALA A 418 -4.82 16.85 4.88
CA ALA A 418 -4.64 17.77 3.76
C ALA A 418 -3.52 18.80 3.99
N GLY A 419 -3.30 19.21 5.24
CA GLY A 419 -2.26 20.16 5.62
C GLY A 419 -0.84 19.61 5.66
N GLN A 420 -0.65 18.27 5.58
CA GLN A 420 0.68 17.67 5.77
C GLN A 420 1.61 17.87 4.57
N THR A 421 1.10 17.72 3.35
CA THR A 421 1.90 17.91 2.12
C THR A 421 1.05 18.50 1.00
N LYS A 422 1.72 19.07 -0.01
CA LYS A 422 1.04 19.53 -1.25
C LYS A 422 0.28 18.39 -1.96
N ARG A 423 0.79 17.16 -1.88
CA ARG A 423 0.12 15.97 -2.46
C ARG A 423 -1.15 15.63 -1.70
N CYS A 424 -1.13 15.69 -0.36
CA CYS A 424 -2.34 15.47 0.45
C CYS A 424 -3.42 16.50 0.11
N HIS A 425 -3.05 17.78 -0.01
CA HIS A 425 -3.98 18.85 -0.39
C HIS A 425 -4.58 18.64 -1.79
N ASP A 426 -3.75 18.27 -2.77
CA ASP A 426 -4.20 17.98 -4.15
C ASP A 426 -5.18 16.80 -4.20
N ARG A 427 -4.89 15.70 -3.48
CA ARG A 427 -5.79 14.54 -3.38
C ARG A 427 -7.13 14.92 -2.77
N MET A 428 -7.12 15.63 -1.64
CA MET A 428 -8.33 16.12 -0.99
C MET A 428 -9.14 17.00 -1.95
N THR A 429 -8.51 17.95 -2.63
CA THR A 429 -9.19 18.86 -3.57
C THR A 429 -9.86 18.10 -4.71
N LYS A 430 -9.16 17.12 -5.29
CA LYS A 430 -9.71 16.24 -6.34
C LYS A 430 -10.87 15.39 -5.83
N ALA A 431 -10.76 14.83 -4.62
CA ALA A 431 -11.83 14.04 -4.03
C ALA A 431 -13.09 14.87 -3.74
N ILE A 432 -12.92 16.10 -3.23
CA ILE A 432 -14.03 17.04 -2.98
C ILE A 432 -14.73 17.42 -4.27
N ALA A 433 -13.97 17.69 -5.34
CA ALA A 433 -14.53 18.01 -6.64
C ALA A 433 -15.30 16.83 -7.25
N ALA A 434 -14.82 15.60 -7.05
CA ALA A 434 -15.47 14.39 -7.55
C ALA A 434 -16.73 14.01 -6.76
N PHE A 435 -16.73 14.22 -5.43
CA PHE A 435 -17.79 13.76 -4.53
C PHE A 435 -18.29 14.87 -3.60
N PRO A 436 -18.97 15.91 -4.14
CA PRO A 436 -19.31 17.11 -3.38
C PRO A 436 -20.34 16.85 -2.26
N HIS A 437 -21.28 15.90 -2.42
CA HIS A 437 -22.20 15.51 -1.33
C HIS A 437 -21.46 14.89 -0.15
N ALA A 438 -20.59 13.91 -0.42
CA ALA A 438 -19.81 13.24 0.61
C ALA A 438 -18.83 14.20 1.31
N ALA A 439 -18.23 15.11 0.54
CA ALA A 439 -17.34 16.14 1.07
C ALA A 439 -18.06 17.15 1.97
N MET A 440 -19.25 17.62 1.58
CA MET A 440 -20.05 18.51 2.42
C MET A 440 -20.42 17.81 3.73
N ALA A 441 -20.85 16.55 3.66
CA ALA A 441 -21.13 15.75 4.85
C ALA A 441 -19.89 15.65 5.76
N ALA A 442 -18.75 15.24 5.20
CA ALA A 442 -17.50 15.10 5.93
C ALA A 442 -17.06 16.40 6.63
N LEU A 443 -17.11 17.54 5.94
CA LEU A 443 -16.75 18.85 6.51
C LEU A 443 -17.69 19.28 7.63
N THR A 444 -19.01 19.10 7.44
CA THR A 444 -19.99 19.47 8.48
C THR A 444 -19.88 18.62 9.73
N GLU A 445 -19.64 17.31 9.58
CA GLU A 445 -19.42 16.40 10.71
C GLU A 445 -18.12 16.74 11.46
N LEU A 446 -17.04 17.03 10.73
CA LEU A 446 -15.79 17.47 11.33
C LEU A 446 -15.95 18.77 12.13
N LEU A 447 -16.62 19.77 11.55
CA LEU A 447 -16.88 21.05 12.22
C LEU A 447 -17.85 20.92 13.40
N GLY A 448 -18.77 19.94 13.37
CA GLY A 448 -19.63 19.61 14.50
C GLY A 448 -18.86 19.05 15.71
N GLN A 449 -17.67 18.47 15.49
CA GLN A 449 -16.79 17.95 16.52
C GLN A 449 -15.76 18.98 16.98
N LYS A 450 -15.13 19.67 16.02
CA LYS A 450 -14.05 20.62 16.27
C LYS A 450 -14.07 21.75 15.26
N GLU A 451 -14.09 22.96 15.78
CA GLU A 451 -14.00 24.16 14.95
C GLU A 451 -12.60 24.31 14.33
N GLU A 452 -12.53 24.42 13.00
CA GLU A 452 -11.29 24.70 12.28
C GLU A 452 -11.54 25.67 11.11
N ASN A 453 -10.79 26.77 11.07
CA ASN A 453 -10.95 27.81 10.05
C ASN A 453 -10.78 27.28 8.63
N SER A 454 -9.85 26.36 8.40
CA SER A 454 -9.59 25.81 7.06
C SER A 454 -10.81 25.04 6.54
N TRP A 455 -11.39 24.18 7.38
CA TRP A 455 -12.58 23.39 7.07
C TRP A 455 -13.81 24.29 6.88
N ARG A 456 -13.97 25.32 7.72
CA ARG A 456 -15.06 26.30 7.58
C ARG A 456 -14.97 27.05 6.25
N ILE A 457 -13.78 27.50 5.85
CA ILE A 457 -13.58 28.17 4.54
C ILE A 457 -13.96 27.23 3.39
N MET A 458 -13.56 25.96 3.46
CA MET A 458 -13.91 24.97 2.44
C MET A 458 -15.43 24.73 2.37
N LEU A 459 -16.09 24.54 3.52
CA LEU A 459 -17.54 24.38 3.59
C LEU A 459 -18.29 25.59 3.02
N MET A 460 -17.87 26.80 3.40
CA MET A 460 -18.48 28.04 2.90
C MET A 460 -18.28 28.18 1.38
N THR A 461 -17.10 27.83 0.86
CA THR A 461 -16.83 27.83 -0.58
C THR A 461 -17.75 26.86 -1.34
N MET A 462 -17.98 25.67 -0.78
CA MET A 462 -18.91 24.69 -1.35
C MET A 462 -20.36 25.18 -1.30
N LEU A 463 -20.80 25.79 -0.20
CA LEU A 463 -22.15 26.34 -0.05
C LEU A 463 -22.40 27.51 -1.02
N ILE A 464 -21.42 28.37 -1.24
CA ILE A 464 -21.51 29.46 -2.23
C ILE A 464 -21.62 28.88 -3.64
N SER A 465 -20.82 27.87 -3.96
CA SER A 465 -20.75 27.31 -5.31
C SER A 465 -21.93 26.39 -5.64
N GLN A 466 -22.45 25.65 -4.64
CA GLN A 466 -23.46 24.61 -4.81
C GLN A 466 -24.44 24.59 -3.60
N PRO A 467 -25.24 25.64 -3.41
CA PRO A 467 -26.09 25.79 -2.22
C PRO A 467 -27.15 24.68 -2.07
N ALA A 468 -27.62 24.12 -3.18
CA ALA A 468 -28.63 23.06 -3.20
C ALA A 468 -28.16 21.73 -2.60
N LEU A 469 -26.84 21.51 -2.45
CA LEU A 469 -26.30 20.29 -1.83
C LEU A 469 -26.65 20.18 -0.35
N ALA A 470 -26.75 21.31 0.35
CA ALA A 470 -26.99 21.32 1.78
C ALA A 470 -28.28 20.58 2.15
N GLU A 471 -29.38 20.89 1.46
CA GLU A 471 -30.68 20.25 1.70
C GLU A 471 -30.67 18.75 1.40
N GLN A 472 -29.84 18.30 0.45
CA GLN A 472 -29.73 16.88 0.09
C GLN A 472 -28.93 16.07 1.11
N VAL A 473 -28.04 16.72 1.86
CA VAL A 473 -27.16 16.08 2.84
C VAL A 473 -27.75 16.13 4.25
N ILE A 474 -28.50 17.18 4.61
CA ILE A 474 -29.11 17.38 5.95
C ILE A 474 -29.76 16.12 6.54
N PRO A 475 -30.57 15.32 5.82
CA PRO A 475 -31.24 14.14 6.38
C PRO A 475 -30.26 13.10 6.96
N TRP A 476 -29.02 13.10 6.48
CA TRP A 476 -28.00 12.10 6.79
C TRP A 476 -26.98 12.58 7.84
N LEU A 477 -27.08 13.84 8.29
CA LEU A 477 -26.13 14.45 9.22
C LEU A 477 -26.49 14.24 10.69
N SER A 478 -25.47 14.23 11.54
CA SER A 478 -25.61 14.34 12.99
C SER A 478 -26.26 15.67 13.40
N THR A 479 -26.91 15.71 14.57
CA THR A 479 -27.54 16.93 15.06
C THR A 479 -26.55 18.11 15.19
N PRO A 480 -25.31 17.91 15.71
CA PRO A 480 -24.29 18.96 15.69
C PRO A 480 -23.93 19.42 14.27
N ALA A 481 -23.77 18.50 13.31
CA ALA A 481 -23.44 18.83 11.93
C ALA A 481 -24.55 19.64 11.23
N VAL A 482 -25.83 19.29 11.47
CA VAL A 482 -26.97 20.07 10.97
C VAL A 482 -26.95 21.50 11.52
N ALA A 483 -26.63 21.68 12.80
CA ALA A 483 -26.54 23.01 13.41
C ALA A 483 -25.42 23.86 12.78
N VAL A 484 -24.26 23.26 12.51
CA VAL A 484 -23.16 23.91 11.79
C VAL A 484 -23.59 24.32 10.38
N LEU A 485 -24.18 23.39 9.63
CA LEU A 485 -24.57 23.62 8.25
C LEU A 485 -25.61 24.75 8.13
N LYS A 486 -26.64 24.73 8.99
CA LYS A 486 -27.65 25.79 9.06
C LYS A 486 -27.07 27.15 9.46
N SER A 487 -26.13 27.17 10.41
CA SER A 487 -25.42 28.40 10.80
C SER A 487 -24.63 28.99 9.62
N CYS A 488 -23.93 28.16 8.86
CA CYS A 488 -23.24 28.57 7.64
C CYS A 488 -24.20 29.10 6.57
N GLN A 489 -25.34 28.42 6.33
CA GLN A 489 -26.37 28.91 5.40
C GLN A 489 -26.93 30.27 5.83
N GLN A 490 -27.20 30.46 7.13
CA GLN A 490 -27.66 31.75 7.67
C GLN A 490 -26.64 32.86 7.44
N GLN A 491 -25.35 32.61 7.69
CA GLN A 491 -24.27 33.57 7.44
C GLN A 491 -24.22 34.03 5.98
N LEU A 492 -24.53 33.16 5.01
CA LEU A 492 -24.57 33.51 3.59
C LEU A 492 -25.79 34.36 3.21
N THR A 493 -26.90 34.22 3.94
CA THR A 493 -28.15 34.98 3.71
C THR A 493 -28.20 36.31 4.46
N GLN A 494 -27.29 36.56 5.40
CA GLN A 494 -27.22 37.84 6.08
C GLN A 494 -26.83 38.93 5.08
N PRO A 495 -27.56 40.06 5.02
CA PRO A 495 -27.18 41.17 4.17
C PRO A 495 -25.80 41.67 4.62
N SER A 496 -24.80 41.46 3.77
CA SER A 496 -23.51 42.11 3.94
C SER A 496 -23.73 43.61 3.77
N ASN A 497 -23.41 44.39 4.80
CA ASN A 497 -23.33 45.85 4.72
C ASN A 497 -22.18 46.24 3.76
N HIS A 498 -22.38 46.03 2.48
CA HIS A 498 -21.56 46.67 1.46
C HIS A 498 -21.99 48.14 1.39
N ALA A 499 -21.02 49.04 1.32
CA ALA A 499 -21.30 50.43 0.99
C ALA A 499 -22.09 50.46 -0.33
N SER A 500 -23.33 50.96 -0.31
CA SER A 500 -24.07 51.24 -1.54
C SER A 500 -23.31 52.29 -2.34
N ALA A 501 -23.58 52.40 -3.64
CA ALA A 501 -22.98 53.46 -4.47
C ALA A 501 -23.24 54.87 -3.91
N ASP A 502 -24.24 55.01 -3.04
CA ASP A 502 -24.64 56.24 -2.35
C ASP A 502 -23.73 56.59 -1.15
N LEU A 503 -22.87 55.66 -0.73
CA LEU A 503 -21.84 55.84 0.32
C LEU A 503 -20.45 56.14 -0.28
N LEU A 504 -20.33 56.29 -1.61
CA LEU A 504 -19.10 56.75 -2.25
C LEU A 504 -18.88 58.25 -1.98
N PRO A 505 -17.67 58.71 -1.60
CA PRO A 505 -17.37 60.13 -1.49
C PRO A 505 -17.68 60.84 -2.82
N ALA A 506 -18.29 62.04 -2.74
CA ALA A 506 -18.70 62.84 -3.91
C ALA A 506 -17.59 63.11 -4.95
N VAL A 507 -16.33 62.87 -4.59
CA VAL A 507 -15.14 62.99 -5.45
C VAL A 507 -15.11 61.98 -6.62
N VAL A 508 -15.84 60.86 -6.55
CA VAL A 508 -15.80 59.82 -7.59
C VAL A 508 -16.92 59.98 -8.65
N VAL A 509 -17.90 60.86 -8.42
CA VAL A 509 -19.03 61.08 -9.35
C VAL A 509 -18.72 62.13 -10.43
N SER A 510 -17.63 62.89 -10.30
CA SER A 510 -17.32 64.04 -11.15
C SER A 510 -16.27 63.80 -12.25
N HIS A 511 -16.22 62.61 -12.85
CA HIS A 511 -15.51 62.39 -14.12
C HIS A 511 -16.33 61.53 -15.08
N LYS A 512 -17.44 62.09 -15.55
CA LYS A 512 -18.02 61.83 -16.88
C LYS A 512 -18.99 62.97 -17.23
N ARG A 513 -18.45 64.01 -17.85
CA ARG A 513 -19.15 64.78 -18.89
C ARG A 513 -18.20 64.98 -20.04
#